data_AF-Q21N68-F1
#
_entry.id   AF-Q21N68-F1
#
_cell.length_a   1.000
_cell.length_b   1.000
_cell.length_c   1.000
_cell.angle_alpha   90.00
_cell.angle_beta   90.00
_cell.angle_gamma   90.00
#
_symmetry.space_group_name_H-M   'P 1'
#
loop_
_entity.id
_entity.type
_entity.pdbx_description
1 polymer ?
#
loop_
_entity_poly.entity_id
_entity_poly.type
_entity_poly.pdbx_seq_one_letter_code
_entity_poly.pdbx_strand_id
1 'polypeptide(L)'
;MNTMTSQQDQIVELQDQLTRLNQQREILLAEINIERESGLDESELKNSIDQAELELQKTNKKLDKTKTLVKQRKLEIKQWKDNFASLDKLDASQELIQLQDEIDWRAKDIAKKEAKIASLYDCKNNQTGALENLKIKLTILEHGFHQQDIHQDPRLQGLEEELKELNATIARATGQ
;
A
#
# COMPACT_ATOMS: atom_id res chain seq x y z
N MET A 1 -29.38 33.30 -3.03
CA MET A 1 -29.86 32.02 -3.60
C MET A 1 -28.79 30.90 -3.63
N ASN A 2 -27.51 31.16 -3.35
CA ASN A 2 -26.46 30.11 -3.47
C ASN A 2 -26.31 29.16 -2.27
N THR A 3 -26.85 29.50 -1.10
CA THR A 3 -26.66 28.71 0.14
C THR A 3 -27.54 27.46 0.22
N MET A 4 -28.77 27.50 -0.30
CA MET A 4 -29.64 26.31 -0.32
C MET A 4 -29.15 25.22 -1.29
N THR A 5 -28.59 25.61 -2.44
CA THR A 5 -27.99 24.66 -3.39
C THR A 5 -26.77 23.97 -2.78
N SER A 6 -25.89 24.73 -2.12
CA SER A 6 -24.70 24.18 -1.47
C SER A 6 -25.02 23.21 -0.32
N GLN A 7 -26.11 23.43 0.43
CA GLN A 7 -26.55 22.50 1.48
C GLN A 7 -27.16 21.23 0.89
N GLN A 8 -27.95 21.36 -0.18
CA GLN A 8 -28.53 20.22 -0.88
C GLN A 8 -27.44 19.33 -1.50
N ASP A 9 -26.42 19.93 -2.11
CA ASP A 9 -25.28 19.21 -2.69
C ASP A 9 -24.49 18.44 -1.62
N GLN A 10 -24.30 19.04 -0.44
CA GLN A 10 -23.63 18.37 0.69
C GLN A 10 -24.44 17.19 1.23
N ILE A 11 -25.77 17.30 1.30
CA ILE A 11 -26.64 16.19 1.71
C ILE A 11 -26.55 15.04 0.71
N VAL A 12 -26.52 15.33 -0.60
CA VAL A 12 -26.35 14.32 -1.64
C VAL A 12 -25.01 13.60 -1.49
N GLU A 13 -23.92 14.34 -1.25
CA GLU A 13 -22.60 13.74 -1.04
C GLU A 13 -22.56 12.83 0.20
N LEU A 14 -23.18 13.24 1.30
CA LEU A 14 -23.29 12.40 2.51
C LEU A 14 -24.15 11.14 2.27
N GLN A 15 -25.22 11.25 1.47
CA GLN A 15 -26.05 10.11 1.09
C GLN A 15 -25.30 9.12 0.18
N ASP A 16 -24.47 9.63 -0.74
CA ASP A 16 -23.59 8.81 -1.57
C ASP A 16 -22.54 8.09 -0.72
N GLN A 17 -21.93 8.79 0.26
CA GLN A 17 -21.02 8.18 1.22
C GLN A 17 -21.71 7.07 2.03
N LEU A 18 -22.94 7.32 2.50
CA LEU A 18 -23.71 6.34 3.26
C LEU A 18 -24.00 5.09 2.44
N THR A 19 -24.36 5.28 1.17
CA THR A 19 -24.59 4.17 0.24
C THR A 19 -23.32 3.32 0.06
N ARG A 20 -22.16 3.96 -0.11
CA ARG A 20 -20.87 3.26 -0.25
C ARG A 20 -20.47 2.51 1.02
N LEU A 21 -20.61 3.13 2.19
CA LEU A 21 -20.28 2.47 3.47
C LEU A 21 -21.21 1.29 3.75
N ASN A 22 -22.51 1.40 3.44
CA ASN A 22 -23.44 0.27 3.57
C ASN A 22 -23.05 -0.88 2.64
N GLN A 23 -22.68 -0.58 1.40
CA GLN A 23 -22.20 -1.60 0.47
C GLN A 23 -20.91 -2.27 0.96
N GLN A 24 -19.97 -1.50 1.51
CA GLN A 24 -18.77 -2.05 2.15
C GLN A 24 -19.12 -2.96 3.33
N ARG A 25 -20.11 -2.57 4.15
CA ARG A 25 -20.57 -3.39 5.28
C ARG A 25 -21.16 -4.71 4.82
N GLU A 26 -21.98 -4.71 3.77
CA GLU A 26 -22.56 -5.94 3.21
C GLU A 26 -21.49 -6.87 2.65
N ILE A 27 -20.49 -6.32 1.94
CA ILE A 27 -19.36 -7.09 1.44
C ILE A 27 -18.58 -7.72 2.59
N LEU A 28 -18.24 -6.93 3.62
CA LEU A 28 -17.50 -7.41 4.78
C LEU A 28 -18.29 -8.46 5.57
N LEU A 29 -19.59 -8.28 5.74
CA LEU A 29 -20.47 -9.28 6.35
C LEU A 29 -20.44 -10.61 5.57
N ALA A 30 -20.50 -10.56 4.24
CA ALA A 30 -20.42 -11.75 3.41
C ALA A 30 -19.05 -12.45 3.55
N GLU A 31 -17.95 -11.69 3.54
CA GLU A 31 -16.59 -12.22 3.74
C GLU A 31 -16.44 -12.91 5.11
N ILE A 32 -16.92 -12.27 6.18
CA ILE A 32 -16.86 -12.83 7.54
C ILE A 32 -17.67 -14.12 7.64
N ASN A 33 -18.86 -14.16 7.04
CA ASN A 33 -19.68 -15.37 7.03
C ASN A 33 -18.99 -16.52 6.31
N ILE A 34 -18.44 -16.28 5.12
CA ILE A 34 -17.69 -17.29 4.35
C ILE A 34 -16.51 -17.83 5.18
N GLU A 35 -15.78 -16.96 5.88
CA GLU A 35 -14.67 -17.37 6.74
C GLU A 35 -15.11 -18.20 7.94
N ARG A 36 -16.23 -17.83 8.58
CA ARG A 36 -16.80 -18.60 9.71
C ARG A 36 -17.29 -19.97 9.27
N GLU A 37 -17.89 -20.07 8.08
CA GLU A 37 -18.38 -21.33 7.50
C GLU A 37 -17.25 -22.26 7.08
N SER A 38 -16.14 -21.70 6.56
CA SER A 38 -14.98 -22.49 6.09
C SER A 38 -14.21 -23.16 7.21
N GLY A 39 -14.38 -22.70 8.46
CA GLY A 39 -13.58 -23.11 9.60
C GLY A 39 -12.20 -22.45 9.57
N LEU A 40 -11.79 -21.87 10.70
CA LEU A 40 -10.47 -21.28 10.86
C LEU A 40 -9.56 -22.28 11.58
N ASP A 41 -8.46 -22.67 10.93
CA ASP A 41 -7.40 -23.45 11.57
C ASP A 41 -6.27 -22.52 12.04
N GLU A 42 -5.99 -22.53 13.34
CA GLU A 42 -5.01 -21.65 13.97
C GLU A 42 -3.58 -21.95 13.52
N SER A 43 -3.26 -23.22 13.32
CA SER A 43 -1.93 -23.67 12.88
C SER A 43 -1.69 -23.27 11.43
N GLU A 44 -2.66 -23.49 10.55
CA GLU A 44 -2.57 -23.05 9.15
C GLU A 44 -2.43 -21.53 9.03
N LEU A 45 -3.14 -20.79 9.88
CA LEU A 45 -3.08 -19.33 9.89
C LEU A 45 -1.72 -18.82 10.41
N LYS A 46 -1.20 -19.40 11.49
CA LYS A 46 0.15 -19.10 12.00
C LYS A 46 1.23 -19.39 10.94
N ASN A 47 1.16 -20.55 10.29
CA ASN A 47 2.06 -20.90 9.19
C ASN A 47 1.98 -19.90 8.02
N SER A 48 0.76 -19.45 7.69
CA SER A 48 0.54 -18.44 6.63
C SER A 48 1.13 -17.07 7.02
N ILE A 49 1.02 -16.68 8.28
CA ILE A 49 1.64 -15.46 8.83
C ILE A 49 3.17 -15.55 8.72
N ASP A 50 3.77 -16.64 9.21
CA ASP A 50 5.22 -16.84 9.16
C ASP A 50 5.76 -16.78 7.72
N GLN A 51 5.04 -17.41 6.79
CA GLN A 51 5.40 -17.39 5.36
C GLN A 51 5.26 -15.97 4.76
N ALA A 52 4.20 -15.24 5.11
CA ALA A 52 4.01 -13.86 4.65
C ALA A 52 5.10 -12.92 5.21
N GLU A 53 5.48 -13.07 6.48
CA GLU A 53 6.58 -12.33 7.11
C GLU A 53 7.93 -12.62 6.44
N LEU A 54 8.19 -13.89 6.10
CA LEU A 54 9.39 -14.29 5.37
C LEU A 54 9.45 -13.65 3.98
N GLU A 55 8.35 -13.66 3.23
CA GLU A 55 8.29 -13.03 1.90
C GLU A 55 8.43 -11.51 1.97
N LEU A 56 7.80 -10.86 2.96
CA LEU A 56 7.98 -9.43 3.21
C LEU A 56 9.44 -9.09 3.54
N GLN A 57 10.10 -9.93 4.35
CA GLN A 57 11.52 -9.76 4.67
C GLN A 57 12.40 -9.91 3.41
N LYS A 58 12.11 -10.87 2.53
CA LYS A 58 12.81 -11.04 1.25
C LYS A 58 12.63 -9.83 0.34
N THR A 59 11.41 -9.30 0.25
CA THR A 59 11.10 -8.08 -0.52
C THR A 59 11.88 -6.87 0.01
N ASN A 60 11.87 -6.66 1.33
CA ASN A 60 12.64 -5.57 1.97
C ASN A 60 14.15 -5.71 1.70
N LYS A 61 14.73 -6.90 1.84
CA LYS A 61 16.14 -7.15 1.50
C LYS A 61 16.46 -6.82 0.04
N LYS A 62 15.59 -7.21 -0.90
CA LYS A 62 15.76 -6.88 -2.34
C LYS A 62 15.66 -5.37 -2.57
N LEU A 63 14.72 -4.70 -1.91
CA LEU A 63 14.51 -3.26 -2.00
C LEU A 63 15.75 -2.50 -1.52
N ASP A 64 16.30 -2.85 -0.36
CA ASP A 64 17.47 -2.18 0.21
C ASP A 64 18.72 -2.41 -0.63
N LYS A 65 18.92 -3.64 -1.13
CA LYS A 65 20.00 -3.95 -2.08
C LYS A 65 19.89 -3.12 -3.35
N THR A 66 18.68 -3.00 -3.92
CA THR A 66 18.46 -2.25 -5.17
C THR A 66 18.66 -0.75 -4.95
N LYS A 67 18.17 -0.19 -3.84
CA LYS A 67 18.40 1.21 -3.46
C LYS A 67 19.89 1.52 -3.28
N THR A 68 20.62 0.63 -2.60
CA THR A 68 22.06 0.78 -2.39
C THR A 68 22.80 0.78 -3.71
N LEU A 69 22.46 -0.15 -4.61
CA LEU A 69 23.06 -0.23 -5.93
C LEU A 69 22.78 1.04 -6.76
N VAL A 70 21.55 1.56 -6.74
CA VAL A 70 21.22 2.83 -7.43
C VAL A 70 22.04 3.99 -6.88
N LYS A 71 22.16 4.11 -5.55
CA LYS A 71 22.98 5.15 -4.92
C LYS A 71 24.44 5.06 -5.34
N GLN A 72 25.01 3.85 -5.34
CA GLN A 72 26.39 3.60 -5.79
C GLN A 72 26.57 4.00 -7.26
N ARG A 73 25.67 3.57 -8.15
CA ARG A 73 25.76 3.91 -9.59
C ARG A 73 25.65 5.41 -9.84
N LYS A 74 24.79 6.13 -9.11
CA LYS A 74 24.71 7.59 -9.19
C LYS A 74 26.01 8.27 -8.74
N LEU A 75 26.66 7.74 -7.70
CA LEU A 75 27.94 8.25 -7.22
C LEU A 75 29.06 8.00 -8.25
N GLU A 76 29.13 6.81 -8.84
CA GLU A 76 30.10 6.49 -9.89
C GLU A 76 29.94 7.41 -11.11
N ILE A 77 28.71 7.62 -11.60
CA ILE A 77 28.46 8.57 -12.71
C ILE A 77 28.95 9.97 -12.34
N LYS A 78 28.70 10.42 -11.10
CA LYS A 78 29.16 11.73 -10.64
C LYS A 78 30.70 11.80 -10.67
N GLN A 79 31.37 10.81 -10.10
CA GLN A 79 32.84 10.74 -10.07
C GLN A 79 33.45 10.74 -11.47
N TRP A 80 32.85 10.01 -12.42
CA TRP A 80 33.35 10.02 -13.80
C TRP A 80 33.16 11.37 -14.48
N LYS A 81 32.02 12.03 -14.27
CA LYS A 81 31.80 13.40 -14.78
C LYS A 81 32.83 14.38 -14.21
N ASP A 82 33.11 14.29 -12.91
CA ASP A 82 34.08 15.15 -12.22
C ASP A 82 35.50 14.88 -12.73
N ASN A 83 35.92 13.62 -12.83
CA ASN A 83 37.23 13.22 -13.37
C ASN A 83 37.41 13.68 -14.82
N PHE A 84 36.37 13.56 -15.63
CA PHE A 84 36.45 13.93 -17.04
C PHE A 84 36.54 15.44 -17.25
N ALA A 85 35.83 16.23 -16.43
CA ALA A 85 35.95 17.69 -16.44
C ALA A 85 37.36 18.19 -16.10
N SER A 86 38.22 17.32 -15.54
CA SER A 86 39.61 17.64 -15.17
C SER A 86 40.66 17.28 -16.23
N LEU A 87 40.27 16.65 -17.36
CA LEU A 87 41.19 16.27 -18.44
C LEU A 87 41.48 17.44 -19.41
N ASP A 88 42.72 17.49 -19.94
CA ASP A 88 43.15 18.50 -20.92
C ASP A 88 42.49 18.28 -22.30
N LYS A 89 42.17 19.39 -22.98
CA LYS A 89 41.27 19.43 -24.15
C LYS A 89 41.72 18.63 -25.39
N LEU A 90 42.98 18.18 -25.47
CA LEU A 90 43.53 17.51 -26.65
C LEU A 90 43.31 15.99 -26.65
N ASP A 91 43.33 15.34 -25.49
CA ASP A 91 43.05 13.89 -25.35
C ASP A 91 41.54 13.57 -25.22
N ALA A 92 40.73 14.62 -25.06
CA ALA A 92 39.33 14.51 -24.69
C ALA A 92 38.42 13.89 -25.75
N SER A 93 38.66 14.00 -27.06
CA SER A 93 37.56 13.80 -28.04
C SER A 93 37.00 12.37 -28.13
N GLN A 94 37.85 11.34 -28.17
CA GLN A 94 37.43 9.94 -28.25
C GLN A 94 37.00 9.40 -26.87
N GLU A 95 37.73 9.77 -25.82
CA GLU A 95 37.44 9.37 -24.44
C GLU A 95 36.12 9.99 -23.93
N LEU A 96 35.77 11.20 -24.38
CA LEU A 96 34.50 11.87 -24.08
C LEU A 96 33.32 11.12 -24.65
N ILE A 97 33.42 10.65 -25.90
CA ILE A 97 32.35 9.91 -26.56
C ILE A 97 32.13 8.58 -25.83
N GLN A 98 33.20 7.83 -25.54
CA GLN A 98 33.10 6.57 -24.81
C GLN A 98 32.53 6.75 -23.39
N LEU A 99 32.93 7.82 -22.69
CA LEU A 99 32.39 8.13 -21.38
C LEU A 99 30.91 8.53 -21.44
N GLN A 100 30.53 9.34 -22.44
CA GLN A 100 29.14 9.75 -22.61
C GLN A 100 28.24 8.54 -22.89
N ASP A 101 28.68 7.61 -23.74
CA ASP A 101 27.98 6.36 -24.02
C ASP A 101 27.82 5.49 -22.75
N GLU A 102 28.88 5.36 -21.94
CA GLU A 102 28.82 4.63 -20.67
C GLU A 102 27.89 5.32 -19.66
N ILE A 103 27.95 6.64 -19.53
CA ILE A 103 27.05 7.42 -18.68
C ILE A 103 25.59 7.22 -19.10
N ASP A 104 25.30 7.27 -20.39
CA ASP A 104 23.94 7.09 -20.92
C ASP A 104 23.43 5.66 -20.73
N TRP A 105 24.31 4.66 -20.89
CA TRP A 105 23.98 3.27 -20.59
C TRP A 105 23.66 3.08 -19.10
N ARG A 106 24.48 3.65 -18.20
CA ARG A 106 24.27 3.58 -16.75
C ARG A 106 23.05 4.35 -16.30
N ALA A 107 22.75 5.48 -16.91
CA ALA A 107 21.53 6.25 -16.64
C ALA A 107 20.28 5.42 -16.98
N LYS A 108 20.29 4.71 -18.12
CA LYS A 108 19.22 3.76 -18.47
C LYS A 108 19.13 2.59 -17.48
N ASP A 109 20.25 2.06 -17.01
CA ASP A 109 20.26 1.00 -15.99
C ASP A 109 19.71 1.48 -14.63
N ILE A 110 20.06 2.70 -14.22
CA ILE A 110 19.51 3.35 -13.03
C ILE A 110 17.99 3.50 -13.16
N ALA A 111 17.51 4.02 -14.28
CA ALA A 111 16.07 4.20 -14.51
C ALA A 111 15.31 2.85 -14.40
N LYS A 112 15.87 1.77 -14.96
CA LYS A 112 15.30 0.41 -14.81
C LYS A 112 15.27 -0.04 -13.35
N LYS A 113 16.31 0.25 -12.57
CA LYS A 113 16.38 -0.10 -11.14
C LYS A 113 15.45 0.76 -10.29
N GLU A 114 15.25 2.03 -10.65
CA GLU A 114 14.27 2.91 -10.00
C GLU A 114 12.84 2.43 -10.26
N ALA A 115 12.52 2.03 -11.49
CA ALA A 115 11.25 1.36 -11.80
C ALA A 115 11.09 0.05 -11.00
N LYS A 116 12.17 -0.72 -10.83
CA LYS A 116 12.14 -1.93 -9.98
C LYS A 116 11.91 -1.60 -8.51
N ILE A 117 12.47 -0.50 -8.00
CA ILE A 117 12.24 -0.02 -6.63
C ILE A 117 10.77 0.33 -6.44
N ALA A 118 10.15 1.05 -7.38
CA ALA A 118 8.71 1.36 -7.33
C ALA A 118 7.86 0.08 -7.26
N SER A 119 8.09 -0.86 -8.17
CA SER A 119 7.40 -2.17 -8.16
C SER A 119 7.63 -2.96 -6.85
N LEU A 120 8.81 -2.87 -6.23
CA LEU A 120 9.08 -3.52 -4.94
C LEU A 120 8.35 -2.83 -3.79
N TYR A 121 8.13 -1.51 -3.86
CA TYR A 121 7.28 -0.81 -2.88
C TYR A 121 5.82 -1.25 -3.00
N ASP A 122 5.28 -1.34 -4.22
CA ASP A 122 3.91 -1.82 -4.43
C ASP A 122 3.75 -3.25 -3.90
N CYS A 123 4.71 -4.12 -4.21
CA CYS A 123 4.75 -5.48 -3.67
C CYS A 123 4.81 -5.51 -2.14
N LYS A 124 5.67 -4.67 -1.53
CA LYS A 124 5.78 -4.55 -0.08
C LYS A 124 4.45 -4.11 0.55
N ASN A 125 3.79 -3.10 -0.04
CA ASN A 125 2.53 -2.57 0.48
C ASN A 125 1.43 -3.65 0.43
N ASN A 126 1.31 -4.36 -0.69
CA ASN A 126 0.37 -5.47 -0.84
C ASN A 126 0.66 -6.60 0.17
N GLN A 127 1.92 -6.97 0.35
CA GLN A 127 2.34 -7.96 1.34
C GLN A 127 2.03 -7.52 2.78
N THR A 128 2.20 -6.23 3.08
CA THR A 128 1.91 -5.66 4.41
C THR A 128 0.42 -5.73 4.70
N GLY A 129 -0.44 -5.28 3.78
CA GLY A 129 -1.89 -5.38 3.96
C GLY A 129 -2.40 -6.82 4.06
N ALA A 130 -1.85 -7.74 3.26
CA ALA A 130 -2.17 -9.17 3.37
C ALA A 130 -1.77 -9.74 4.74
N LEU A 131 -0.58 -9.39 5.24
CA LEU A 131 -0.10 -9.81 6.56
C LEU A 131 -0.96 -9.25 7.69
N GLU A 132 -1.36 -7.97 7.62
CA GLU A 132 -2.27 -7.34 8.58
C GLU A 132 -3.62 -8.07 8.61
N ASN A 133 -4.18 -8.40 7.44
CA ASN A 133 -5.42 -9.18 7.35
C ASN A 133 -5.29 -10.56 8.01
N LEU A 134 -4.17 -11.27 7.79
CA LEU A 134 -3.93 -12.56 8.45
C LEU A 134 -3.82 -12.42 9.98
N LYS A 135 -3.15 -11.37 10.46
CA LYS A 135 -3.02 -11.09 11.91
C LYS A 135 -4.36 -10.73 12.55
N ILE A 136 -5.21 -9.99 11.83
CA ILE A 136 -6.59 -9.73 12.26
C ILE A 136 -7.34 -11.06 12.39
N LYS A 137 -7.30 -11.93 11.37
CA LYS A 137 -7.94 -13.26 11.43
C LYS A 137 -7.44 -14.10 12.61
N LEU A 138 -6.15 -14.02 12.93
CA LEU A 138 -5.59 -14.75 14.06
C LEU A 138 -6.15 -14.22 15.39
N THR A 139 -6.25 -12.89 15.52
CA THR A 139 -6.86 -12.24 16.67
C THR A 139 -8.32 -12.67 16.83
N ILE A 140 -9.10 -12.73 15.73
CA ILE A 140 -10.49 -13.22 15.71
C ILE A 140 -10.60 -14.65 16.24
N LEU A 141 -9.65 -15.51 15.83
CA LEU A 141 -9.61 -16.90 16.23
C LEU A 141 -9.23 -17.06 17.71
N GLU A 142 -8.13 -16.45 18.13
CA GLU A 142 -7.58 -16.53 19.50
C GLU A 142 -8.54 -15.98 20.56
N HIS A 143 -9.33 -14.96 20.23
CA HIS A 143 -10.31 -14.37 21.14
C HIS A 143 -11.72 -14.97 21.00
N GLY A 144 -11.92 -15.95 20.11
CA GLY A 144 -13.21 -16.62 19.95
C GLY A 144 -14.32 -15.76 19.31
N PHE A 145 -14.00 -14.63 18.67
CA PHE A 145 -15.00 -13.76 18.02
C PHE A 145 -15.78 -14.47 16.91
N HIS A 146 -15.17 -15.46 16.26
CA HIS A 146 -15.83 -16.31 15.26
C HIS A 146 -17.01 -17.13 15.82
N GLN A 147 -17.08 -17.33 17.15
CA GLN A 147 -18.16 -18.06 17.84
C GLN A 147 -19.24 -17.13 18.40
N GLN A 148 -18.98 -15.82 18.41
CA GLN A 148 -19.90 -14.80 18.91
C GLN A 148 -20.87 -14.36 17.81
N ASP A 149 -21.82 -13.49 18.16
CA ASP A 149 -22.65 -12.79 17.18
C ASP A 149 -21.76 -12.08 16.14
N ILE A 150 -22.18 -12.09 14.87
CA ILE A 150 -21.39 -11.47 13.80
C ILE A 150 -21.16 -9.98 14.03
N HIS A 151 -22.12 -9.27 14.62
CA HIS A 151 -21.99 -7.85 14.94
C HIS A 151 -20.99 -7.58 16.08
N GLN A 152 -20.51 -8.61 16.77
CA GLN A 152 -19.41 -8.50 17.75
C GLN A 152 -18.03 -8.66 17.12
N ASP A 153 -17.95 -8.97 15.82
CA ASP A 153 -16.67 -9.07 15.12
C ASP A 153 -15.98 -7.69 15.07
N PRO A 154 -14.76 -7.54 15.60
CA PRO A 154 -14.09 -6.24 15.68
C PRO A 154 -13.80 -5.62 14.30
N ARG A 155 -13.82 -6.41 13.21
CA ARG A 155 -13.72 -5.86 11.84
C ARG A 155 -14.93 -5.04 11.44
N LEU A 156 -16.11 -5.37 11.95
CA LEU A 156 -17.36 -4.66 11.67
C LEU A 156 -17.53 -3.44 12.57
N GLN A 157 -17.05 -3.49 13.81
CA GLN A 157 -17.28 -2.44 14.81
C GLN A 157 -16.85 -1.05 14.33
N GLY A 158 -15.69 -0.91 13.69
CA GLY A 158 -15.23 0.38 13.17
C GLY A 158 -16.15 0.96 12.09
N LEU A 159 -16.58 0.10 11.16
CA LEU A 159 -17.49 0.49 10.08
C LEU A 159 -18.90 0.79 10.58
N GLU A 160 -19.38 0.06 11.59
CA GLU A 160 -20.67 0.31 12.23
C GLU A 160 -20.69 1.64 12.99
N GLU A 161 -19.60 2.04 13.64
CA GLU A 161 -19.50 3.36 14.27
C GLU A 161 -19.43 4.49 13.22
N GLU A 162 -18.68 4.31 12.13
CA GLU A 162 -18.63 5.29 11.03
C GLU A 162 -20.02 5.48 10.38
N LEU A 163 -20.74 4.39 10.12
CA LEU A 163 -22.11 4.42 9.63
C LEU A 163 -23.05 5.16 10.59
N LYS A 164 -22.91 4.92 11.89
CA LYS A 164 -23.71 5.59 12.92
C LYS A 164 -23.42 7.09 12.98
N GLU A 165 -22.16 7.49 12.92
CA GLU A 165 -21.75 8.90 12.87
C GLU A 165 -22.24 9.60 11.60
N LEU A 166 -22.15 8.93 10.46
CA LEU A 166 -22.61 9.47 9.18
C LEU A 166 -24.13 9.64 9.18
N ASN A 167 -24.88 8.64 9.64
CA ASN A 167 -26.33 8.74 9.79
C ASN A 167 -26.73 9.89 10.73
N ALA A 168 -26.05 10.05 11.86
CA ALA A 168 -26.29 11.17 12.77
C ALA A 168 -25.95 12.54 12.14
N THR A 169 -24.98 12.58 11.23
CA THR A 169 -24.62 13.79 10.49
C THR A 169 -25.67 14.13 9.43
N ILE A 170 -26.18 13.13 8.71
CA ILE A 170 -27.28 13.30 7.76
C ILE A 170 -28.55 13.77 8.47
N ALA A 171 -28.93 13.14 9.59
CA ALA A 171 -30.12 13.53 10.37
C ALA A 171 -30.05 15.01 10.81
N ARG A 172 -28.89 15.45 11.33
CA ARG A 172 -28.65 16.86 11.67
C ARG A 172 -28.74 17.79 10.46
N ALA A 173 -28.27 17.36 9.28
CA ALA A 173 -28.33 18.14 8.05
C ALA A 173 -29.75 18.22 7.45
N THR A 174 -30.57 17.20 7.66
CA THR A 174 -31.96 17.13 7.17
C THR A 174 -33.00 17.63 8.17
N GLY A 175 -32.61 17.94 9.40
CA GLY A 175 -33.50 18.41 10.46
C GLY A 175 -34.36 17.28 11.08
N GLN A 176 -33.86 16.05 11.02
CA GLN A 176 -34.47 14.84 11.59
C GLN A 176 -33.88 14.49 12.96
#